data_AF-A0A9D9ER21-F1
#
_entry.id   AF-A0A9D9ER21-F1
#
_cell.length_a   1.000
_cell.length_b   1.000
_cell.length_c   1.000
_cell.angle_alpha   90.00
_cell.angle_beta   90.00
_cell.angle_gamma   90.00
#
_symmetry.space_group_name_H-M   'P 1'
#
loop_
_entity.id
_entity.type
_entity.pdbx_description
1 polymer ?
#
loop_
_entity_poly.entity_id
_entity_poly.type
_entity_poly.pdbx_seq_one_letter_code
_entity_poly.pdbx_strand_id
1 'polypeptide(L)'
;MSLVGAFFLISVICSGQNICSFDSGLLRDSTLRVDYIFSGTDSSAVIALDRMSCSEGWYGRRVNMERVPVRGNGQITMRDAATGMVLYRNSFSTLFQEWQTTEEATRLCKSFENVYLLPMPSRRAEITVELFDVKGRRTASMTHGVDPADILIRCPSPVLSASGVSPNRYIHIGGSSDECIDVAVVAEGYTEDEAELFYSDARAAADALFSYEPFRRYMHMFNIVAVALPSTDSGVSVPLEGEWKDTPLHSHFSTFYMDRYLTTLNLKDLHNALAGIPYEHIIILANTDVYGGGGIYNSYTLTTAHHSQFRPVVVHEFGHSFGALADEYYYDDMYVEYYYPDVEPWEQNITTLYDFGSKWENLLDDDTPVPTPATHRYDDKVGVYEGAGYQSRGVYRGYQSCRMLDNRSESFCPVCRQALERMILFNTVEADR
;
A
#
# COMPACT_ATOMS: atom_id res chain seq x y z
N MET A 1 49.30 53.81 -19.41
CA MET A 1 48.20 53.65 -18.43
C MET A 1 47.29 52.57 -18.96
N SER A 2 47.34 51.39 -18.35
CA SER A 2 46.65 50.18 -18.80
C SER A 2 45.14 50.29 -18.56
N LEU A 3 44.32 50.15 -19.61
CA LEU A 3 42.89 49.88 -19.47
C LEU A 3 42.67 48.38 -19.37
N VAL A 4 42.24 47.93 -18.20
CA VAL A 4 41.76 46.57 -17.94
C VAL A 4 40.30 46.51 -18.40
N GLY A 5 40.03 45.73 -19.45
CA GLY A 5 38.67 45.41 -19.87
C GLY A 5 38.12 44.26 -19.01
N ALA A 6 37.09 44.53 -18.22
CA ALA A 6 36.36 43.51 -17.48
C ALA A 6 35.35 42.83 -18.41
N PHE A 7 35.58 41.55 -18.73
CA PHE A 7 34.58 40.68 -19.35
C PHE A 7 33.62 40.18 -18.26
N PHE A 8 32.36 40.63 -18.31
CA PHE A 8 31.28 40.03 -17.55
C PHE A 8 30.83 38.75 -18.27
N LEU A 9 31.20 37.58 -17.73
CA LEU A 9 30.57 36.31 -18.10
C LEU A 9 29.19 36.26 -17.42
N ILE A 10 28.12 36.42 -18.19
CA ILE A 10 26.77 36.09 -17.75
C ILE A 10 26.67 34.57 -17.79
N SER A 11 26.84 33.94 -16.63
CA SER A 11 26.49 32.53 -16.41
C SER A 11 24.98 32.42 -16.44
N VAL A 12 24.41 32.01 -17.57
CA VAL A 12 23.02 31.54 -17.64
C VAL A 12 22.97 30.23 -16.86
N ILE A 13 22.49 30.29 -15.62
CA ILE A 13 22.12 29.11 -14.85
C ILE A 13 20.83 28.59 -15.51
N CYS A 14 20.94 27.63 -16.42
CA CYS A 14 19.80 26.80 -16.81
C CYS A 14 19.42 25.98 -15.58
N SER A 15 18.41 26.43 -14.85
CA SER A 15 17.62 25.56 -13.98
C SER A 15 17.01 24.48 -14.88
N GLY A 16 17.62 23.30 -14.90
CA GLY A 16 17.09 22.14 -15.60
C GLY A 16 15.73 21.81 -14.99
N GLN A 17 14.65 22.15 -15.69
CA GLN A 17 13.35 21.57 -15.41
C GLN A 17 13.52 20.07 -15.68
N ASN A 18 13.44 19.25 -14.63
CA ASN A 18 13.31 17.80 -14.80
C ASN A 18 11.95 17.56 -15.42
N ILE A 19 11.95 17.45 -16.74
CA ILE A 19 10.83 16.98 -17.53
C ILE A 19 10.50 15.58 -17.00
N CYS A 20 9.27 15.35 -16.53
CA CYS A 20 8.91 14.05 -15.97
C CYS A 20 9.12 12.94 -17.02
N SER A 21 9.29 11.68 -16.58
CA SER A 21 9.55 10.55 -17.49
C SER A 21 8.47 10.38 -18.58
N PHE A 22 7.24 10.85 -18.32
CA PHE A 22 6.17 10.95 -19.31
C PHE A 22 6.39 12.09 -20.31
N ASP A 23 6.65 13.31 -19.83
CA ASP A 23 6.87 14.49 -20.68
C ASP A 23 8.13 14.35 -21.56
N SER A 24 9.10 13.54 -21.13
CA SER A 24 10.31 13.21 -21.89
C SER A 24 10.11 12.08 -22.90
N GLY A 25 8.92 11.45 -22.92
CA GLY A 25 8.56 10.35 -23.82
C GLY A 25 9.19 9.01 -23.48
N LEU A 26 9.80 8.86 -22.29
CA LEU A 26 10.43 7.61 -21.85
C LEU A 26 9.43 6.58 -21.30
N LEU A 27 8.26 7.04 -20.87
CA LEU A 27 7.13 6.22 -20.45
C LEU A 27 5.93 6.46 -21.37
N ARG A 28 5.12 5.42 -21.57
CA ARG A 28 3.85 5.45 -22.32
C ARG A 28 2.70 5.55 -21.34
N ASP A 29 1.60 6.14 -21.80
CA ASP A 29 0.32 6.14 -21.07
C ASP A 29 -0.40 4.79 -21.16
N SER A 30 0.27 3.76 -20.64
CA SER A 30 -0.23 2.40 -20.52
C SER A 30 0.44 1.73 -19.32
N THR A 31 -0.23 0.74 -18.76
CA THR A 31 0.26 0.04 -17.57
C THR A 31 0.94 -1.25 -18.00
N LEU A 32 2.16 -1.47 -17.49
CA LEU A 32 2.82 -2.76 -17.43
C LEU A 32 2.50 -3.39 -16.07
N ARG A 33 1.67 -4.43 -16.07
CA ARG A 33 1.45 -5.28 -14.91
C ARG A 33 2.48 -6.41 -14.90
N VAL A 34 3.14 -6.61 -13.77
CA VAL A 34 4.11 -7.68 -13.59
C VAL A 34 3.70 -8.52 -12.39
N ASP A 35 3.50 -9.81 -12.63
CA ASP A 35 3.17 -10.78 -11.59
C ASP A 35 4.44 -11.55 -11.23
N TYR A 36 4.70 -11.66 -9.93
CA TYR A 36 5.80 -12.43 -9.36
C TYR A 36 5.27 -13.51 -8.42
N ILE A 37 6.08 -14.54 -8.28
CA ILE A 37 5.98 -15.50 -7.18
C ILE A 37 7.13 -15.22 -6.21
N PHE A 38 6.78 -14.93 -4.96
CA PHE A 38 7.75 -14.90 -3.87
C PHE A 38 7.65 -16.23 -3.12
N SER A 39 8.78 -16.92 -2.98
CA SER A 39 8.82 -18.22 -2.31
C SER A 39 9.99 -18.34 -1.37
N GLY A 40 9.86 -19.19 -0.35
CA GLY A 40 10.92 -19.39 0.62
C GLY A 40 10.44 -19.90 1.96
N THR A 41 11.24 -19.65 2.99
CA THR A 41 11.05 -20.06 4.40
C THR A 41 11.20 -18.83 5.30
N ASP A 42 11.25 -19.01 6.61
CA ASP A 42 11.62 -17.98 7.61
C ASP A 42 12.97 -17.29 7.32
N SER A 43 13.87 -18.00 6.64
CA SER A 43 15.30 -17.65 6.50
C SER A 43 15.77 -17.56 5.05
N SER A 44 14.87 -17.77 4.08
CA SER A 44 15.18 -17.70 2.65
C SER A 44 14.04 -17.07 1.87
N ALA A 45 14.38 -16.36 0.79
CA ALA A 45 13.42 -15.81 -0.15
C ALA A 45 13.98 -15.85 -1.58
N VAL A 46 13.13 -16.25 -2.52
CA VAL A 46 13.38 -16.28 -3.96
C VAL A 46 12.26 -15.54 -4.65
N ILE A 47 12.61 -14.69 -5.60
CA ILE A 47 11.67 -13.93 -6.42
C ILE A 47 11.74 -14.51 -7.84
N ALA A 48 10.59 -14.89 -8.40
CA ALA A 48 10.47 -15.37 -9.78
C ALA A 48 9.40 -14.58 -10.53
N LEU A 49 9.68 -14.20 -11.78
CA LEU A 49 8.69 -13.63 -12.69
C LEU A 49 7.69 -14.73 -13.11
N ASP A 50 6.40 -14.51 -12.86
CA ASP A 50 5.30 -15.38 -13.35
C ASP A 50 4.93 -14.97 -14.77
N ARG A 51 4.48 -13.70 -14.94
CA ARG A 51 4.03 -13.17 -16.23
C ARG A 51 4.09 -11.65 -16.28
N MET A 52 4.02 -11.12 -17.49
CA MET A 52 3.82 -9.70 -17.77
C MET A 52 2.55 -9.51 -18.60
N SER A 53 1.79 -8.47 -18.31
CA SER A 53 0.65 -8.05 -19.10
C SER A 53 0.61 -6.54 -19.26
N CYS A 54 -0.15 -6.06 -20.25
CA CYS A 54 -0.33 -4.64 -20.49
C CYS A 54 -1.80 -4.24 -20.60
N SER A 55 -2.12 -3.01 -20.21
CA SER A 55 -3.44 -2.41 -20.38
C SER A 55 -3.33 -0.96 -20.84
N GLU A 56 -4.37 -0.45 -21.49
CA GLU A 56 -4.48 0.96 -21.85
C GLU A 56 -4.59 1.84 -20.60
N GLY A 57 -3.98 3.03 -20.66
CA GLY A 57 -3.94 4.01 -19.57
C GLY A 57 -2.90 3.67 -18.48
N TRP A 58 -2.28 4.72 -17.96
CA TRP A 58 -1.55 4.70 -16.69
C TRP A 58 -2.29 5.55 -15.66
N TYR A 59 -2.74 4.89 -14.60
CA TYR A 59 -3.55 5.46 -13.52
C TYR A 59 -2.76 5.63 -12.22
N GLY A 60 -1.48 5.28 -12.23
CA GLY A 60 -0.60 5.55 -11.10
C GLY A 60 -0.14 7.00 -11.07
N ARG A 61 0.54 7.38 -9.97
CA ARG A 61 1.20 8.68 -9.88
C ARG A 61 2.05 9.04 -11.11
N ARG A 62 2.07 10.34 -11.44
CA ARG A 62 2.95 10.95 -12.47
C ARG A 62 3.99 11.88 -11.89
N VAL A 63 3.93 12.08 -10.58
CA VAL A 63 4.86 12.88 -9.78
C VAL A 63 5.79 11.99 -8.97
N ASN A 64 6.95 12.50 -8.56
CA ASN A 64 7.87 11.81 -7.66
C ASN A 64 8.28 10.40 -8.17
N MET A 65 8.36 10.22 -9.49
CA MET A 65 8.48 8.91 -10.14
C MET A 65 9.73 8.13 -9.71
N GLU A 66 10.83 8.82 -9.44
CA GLU A 66 12.12 8.21 -9.08
C GLU A 66 12.31 7.98 -7.56
N ARG A 67 11.29 8.24 -6.75
CA ARG A 67 11.31 8.17 -5.28
C ARG A 67 10.25 7.21 -4.76
N VAL A 68 10.33 6.90 -3.46
CA VAL A 68 9.29 6.19 -2.71
C VAL A 68 8.88 7.05 -1.51
N PRO A 69 7.61 7.04 -1.08
CA PRO A 69 7.16 7.86 0.06
C PRO A 69 7.71 7.33 1.40
N VAL A 70 7.87 6.01 1.50
CA VAL A 70 8.43 5.30 2.65
C VAL A 70 9.29 4.13 2.16
N ARG A 71 10.08 3.51 3.04
CA ARG A 71 10.97 2.40 2.65
C ARG A 71 10.19 1.15 2.20
N GLY A 72 9.14 0.79 2.96
CA GLY A 72 8.46 -0.51 2.85
C GLY A 72 9.36 -1.70 3.20
N ASN A 73 8.76 -2.89 3.20
CA ASN A 73 9.48 -4.16 3.34
C ASN A 73 9.97 -4.73 1.99
N GLY A 74 9.54 -4.14 0.88
CA GLY A 74 10.05 -4.42 -0.46
C GLY A 74 9.98 -3.19 -1.37
N GLN A 75 10.78 -3.20 -2.42
CA GLN A 75 10.81 -2.13 -3.42
C GLN A 75 10.91 -2.71 -4.83
N ILE A 76 10.29 -2.02 -5.78
CA ILE A 76 10.40 -2.27 -7.20
C ILE A 76 10.94 -1.01 -7.89
N THR A 77 11.97 -1.18 -8.71
CA THR A 77 12.63 -0.08 -9.41
C THR A 77 12.72 -0.41 -10.90
N MET A 78 12.20 0.47 -11.74
CA MET A 78 12.38 0.42 -13.20
C MET A 78 13.49 1.39 -13.61
N ARG A 79 14.44 0.91 -14.42
CA ARG A 79 15.51 1.70 -15.01
C ARG A 79 15.47 1.60 -16.52
N ASP A 80 15.85 2.67 -17.18
CA ASP A 80 16.13 2.63 -18.60
C ASP A 80 17.36 1.75 -18.89
N ALA A 81 17.23 0.76 -19.78
CA ALA A 81 18.29 -0.22 -20.00
C ALA A 81 19.56 0.36 -20.66
N ALA A 82 19.45 1.46 -21.41
CA ALA A 82 20.61 2.04 -22.09
C ALA A 82 21.39 3.03 -21.22
N THR A 83 20.70 3.73 -20.32
CA THR A 83 21.28 4.84 -19.53
C THR A 83 21.41 4.51 -18.04
N GLY A 84 20.69 3.51 -17.54
CA GLY A 84 20.62 3.18 -16.10
C GLY A 84 19.78 4.17 -15.27
N MET A 85 19.18 5.18 -15.91
CA MET A 85 18.35 6.19 -15.26
C MET A 85 17.11 5.55 -14.65
N VAL A 86 16.77 5.91 -13.41
CA VAL A 86 15.53 5.46 -12.77
C VAL A 86 14.35 6.11 -13.49
N LEU A 87 13.41 5.30 -13.97
CA LEU A 87 12.18 5.76 -14.61
C LEU A 87 11.02 5.78 -13.62
N TYR A 88 10.95 4.77 -12.74
CA TYR A 88 9.89 4.60 -11.76
C TYR A 88 10.37 3.81 -10.54
N ARG A 89 9.86 4.12 -9.36
CA ARG A 89 10.02 3.32 -8.14
C ARG A 89 8.70 3.16 -7.41
N ASN A 90 8.50 2.04 -6.74
CA ASN A 90 7.44 1.90 -5.74
C ASN A 90 7.94 1.05 -4.57
N SER A 91 7.33 1.23 -3.41
CA SER A 91 7.58 0.46 -2.18
C SER A 91 6.32 -0.27 -1.76
N PHE A 92 6.48 -1.39 -1.05
CA PHE A 92 5.36 -2.23 -0.63
C PHE A 92 5.73 -3.09 0.59
N SER A 93 4.74 -3.75 1.16
CA SER A 93 4.89 -4.90 2.06
C SER A 93 4.09 -6.09 1.51
N THR A 94 4.25 -7.28 2.06
CA THR A 94 3.60 -8.49 1.52
C THR A 94 3.14 -9.44 2.60
N LEU A 95 2.06 -10.17 2.31
CA LEU A 95 1.59 -11.27 3.15
C LEU A 95 2.61 -12.42 3.23
N PHE A 96 3.48 -12.55 2.21
CA PHE A 96 4.64 -13.45 2.27
C PHE A 96 5.58 -13.10 3.43
N GLN A 97 5.92 -11.83 3.60
CA GLN A 97 6.84 -11.40 4.67
C GLN A 97 6.24 -11.51 6.07
N GLU A 98 4.91 -11.36 6.19
CA GLU A 98 4.21 -11.72 7.45
C GLU A 98 4.24 -13.22 7.69
N TRP A 99 3.99 -14.04 6.66
CA TRP A 99 4.06 -15.49 6.79
C TRP A 99 5.45 -15.95 7.26
N GLN A 100 6.53 -15.30 6.79
CA GLN A 100 7.90 -15.62 7.18
C GLN A 100 8.18 -15.47 8.68
N THR A 101 7.35 -14.73 9.42
CA THR A 101 7.49 -14.58 10.88
C THR A 101 6.66 -15.58 11.68
N THR A 102 6.02 -16.55 11.02
CA THR A 102 5.23 -17.61 11.65
C THR A 102 6.06 -18.87 11.95
N GLU A 103 5.61 -19.69 12.89
CA GLU A 103 6.22 -21.00 13.15
C GLU A 103 6.15 -21.94 11.93
N GLU A 104 5.13 -21.79 11.08
CA GLU A 104 4.98 -22.60 9.86
C GLU A 104 6.19 -22.41 8.93
N ALA A 105 6.66 -21.18 8.78
CA ALA A 105 7.76 -20.84 7.86
C ALA A 105 9.11 -21.47 8.23
N THR A 106 9.29 -21.92 9.49
CA THR A 106 10.50 -22.64 9.91
C THR A 106 10.48 -24.12 9.51
N ARG A 107 9.34 -24.63 9.01
CA ARG A 107 9.10 -26.06 8.75
C ARG A 107 8.85 -26.37 7.28
N LEU A 108 8.42 -25.39 6.50
CA LEU A 108 8.04 -25.60 5.11
C LEU A 108 8.35 -24.39 4.24
N CYS A 109 8.55 -24.67 2.96
CA CYS A 109 8.70 -23.65 1.93
C CYS A 109 7.34 -23.40 1.26
N LYS A 110 6.90 -22.14 1.19
CA LYS A 110 5.68 -21.72 0.49
C LYS A 110 5.95 -20.69 -0.59
N SER A 111 4.95 -20.47 -1.42
CA SER A 111 4.95 -19.48 -2.49
C SER A 111 3.70 -18.62 -2.42
N PHE A 112 3.84 -17.34 -2.74
CA PHE A 112 2.78 -16.33 -2.68
C PHE A 112 2.77 -15.53 -3.98
N GLU A 113 1.57 -15.25 -4.49
CA GLU A 113 1.37 -14.36 -5.63
C GLU A 113 1.58 -12.91 -5.21
N ASN A 114 2.28 -12.13 -6.04
CA ASN A 114 2.51 -10.71 -5.83
C ASN A 114 2.36 -9.99 -7.18
N VAL A 115 1.63 -8.88 -7.21
CA VAL A 115 1.34 -8.16 -8.45
C VAL A 115 1.73 -6.70 -8.29
N TYR A 116 2.43 -6.15 -9.27
CA TYR A 116 2.81 -4.74 -9.29
C TYR A 116 2.45 -4.08 -10.61
N LEU A 117 2.04 -2.82 -10.53
CA LEU A 117 1.73 -1.98 -11.67
C LEU A 117 2.86 -0.96 -11.86
N LEU A 118 3.37 -0.89 -13.08
CA LEU A 118 4.39 0.06 -13.49
C LEU A 118 3.94 0.79 -14.76
N PRO A 119 4.38 2.03 -14.99
CA PRO A 119 4.17 2.67 -16.28
C PRO A 119 4.95 1.91 -17.37
N MET A 120 4.32 1.68 -18.52
CA MET A 120 4.95 0.96 -19.63
C MET A 120 6.14 1.77 -20.18
N PRO A 121 7.35 1.22 -20.27
CA PRO A 121 8.48 1.94 -20.82
C PRO A 121 8.36 2.08 -22.35
N SER A 122 8.84 3.20 -22.90
CA SER A 122 8.82 3.44 -24.34
C SER A 122 9.84 2.58 -25.11
N ARG A 123 10.90 2.16 -24.42
CA ARG A 123 12.00 1.32 -24.92
C ARG A 123 12.42 0.31 -23.85
N ARG A 124 13.44 -0.51 -24.14
CA ARG A 124 13.93 -1.53 -23.21
C ARG A 124 14.26 -0.94 -21.84
N ALA A 125 13.76 -1.61 -20.80
CA ALA A 125 13.99 -1.25 -19.40
C ALA A 125 14.47 -2.47 -18.61
N GLU A 126 15.03 -2.23 -17.45
CA GLU A 126 15.34 -3.24 -16.44
C GLU A 126 14.45 -3.00 -15.21
N ILE A 127 13.84 -4.06 -14.69
CA ILE A 127 13.06 -4.02 -13.45
C ILE A 127 13.81 -4.82 -12.40
N THR A 128 14.06 -4.19 -11.27
CA THR A 128 14.64 -4.81 -10.08
C THR A 128 13.61 -4.83 -8.95
N VAL A 129 13.33 -6.01 -8.40
CA VAL A 129 12.54 -6.20 -7.18
C VAL A 129 13.47 -6.61 -6.05
N GLU A 130 13.32 -5.98 -4.89
CA GLU A 130 14.10 -6.25 -3.68
C GLU A 130 13.17 -6.44 -2.48
N LEU A 131 13.50 -7.42 -1.64
CA LEU A 131 12.87 -7.63 -0.33
C LEU A 131 13.87 -7.34 0.77
N PHE A 132 13.38 -6.77 1.87
CA PHE A 132 14.16 -6.41 3.04
C PHE A 132 13.61 -7.10 4.28
N ASP A 133 14.49 -7.46 5.21
CA ASP A 133 14.06 -7.85 6.55
C ASP A 133 13.70 -6.63 7.39
N VAL A 134 13.22 -6.90 8.61
CA VAL A 134 12.85 -5.89 9.60
C VAL A 134 14.02 -4.99 10.03
N LYS A 135 15.28 -5.45 9.85
CA LYS A 135 16.49 -4.64 10.07
C LYS A 135 16.92 -3.83 8.85
N GLY A 136 16.14 -3.86 7.77
CA GLY A 136 16.43 -3.16 6.52
C GLY A 136 17.51 -3.80 5.67
N ARG A 137 17.93 -5.03 5.97
CA ARG A 137 18.90 -5.76 5.16
C ARG A 137 18.18 -6.47 4.03
N ARG A 138 18.74 -6.42 2.83
CA ARG A 138 18.17 -7.08 1.66
C ARG A 138 18.24 -8.60 1.80
N THR A 139 17.09 -9.26 1.74
CA THR A 139 16.95 -10.72 1.85
C THR A 139 16.83 -11.41 0.49
N ALA A 140 16.24 -10.75 -0.49
CA ALA A 140 16.14 -11.24 -1.86
C ALA A 140 16.22 -10.10 -2.88
N SER A 141 16.67 -10.42 -4.08
CA SER A 141 16.65 -9.51 -5.22
C SER A 141 16.53 -10.29 -6.53
N MET A 142 15.74 -9.77 -7.47
CA MET A 142 15.68 -10.25 -8.84
C MET A 142 15.71 -9.04 -9.78
N THR A 143 16.51 -9.12 -10.84
CA THR A 143 16.47 -8.16 -11.95
C THR A 143 16.15 -8.88 -13.25
N HIS A 144 15.25 -8.31 -14.05
CA HIS A 144 14.96 -8.80 -15.39
C HIS A 144 14.74 -7.65 -16.37
N GLY A 145 14.99 -7.93 -17.66
CA GLY A 145 14.70 -6.98 -18.73
C GLY A 145 13.22 -7.00 -19.10
N VAL A 146 12.75 -5.87 -19.64
CA VAL A 146 11.47 -5.72 -20.30
C VAL A 146 11.72 -5.09 -21.67
N ASP A 147 11.29 -5.77 -22.73
CA ASP A 147 11.15 -5.16 -24.05
C ASP A 147 9.67 -4.85 -24.27
N PRO A 148 9.26 -3.58 -24.41
CA PRO A 148 7.85 -3.24 -24.65
C PRO A 148 7.30 -3.76 -25.99
N ALA A 149 8.15 -4.36 -26.85
CA ALA A 149 7.74 -5.08 -28.06
C ALA A 149 7.71 -6.61 -27.89
N ASP A 150 7.95 -7.15 -26.69
CA ASP A 150 7.87 -8.59 -26.43
C ASP A 150 6.44 -9.11 -26.64
N ILE A 151 6.31 -10.06 -27.57
CA ILE A 151 5.04 -10.67 -27.97
C ILE A 151 4.40 -11.51 -26.85
N LEU A 152 5.14 -11.84 -25.79
CA LEU A 152 4.62 -12.55 -24.62
C LEU A 152 4.08 -11.62 -23.53
N ILE A 153 4.25 -10.31 -23.66
CA ILE A 153 3.52 -9.35 -22.83
C ILE A 153 2.07 -9.37 -23.30
N ARG A 154 1.21 -10.02 -22.51
CA ARG A 154 -0.20 -10.16 -22.85
C ARG A 154 -0.87 -8.79 -22.77
N CYS A 155 -1.30 -8.25 -23.89
CA CYS A 155 -2.16 -7.07 -23.94
C CYS A 155 -3.58 -7.53 -24.26
N PRO A 156 -4.47 -7.73 -23.27
CA PRO A 156 -5.84 -8.10 -23.55
C PRO A 156 -6.46 -6.97 -24.37
N SER A 157 -6.86 -7.27 -25.60
CA SER A 157 -7.77 -6.35 -26.31
C SER A 157 -9.04 -6.20 -25.47
N PRO A 158 -9.68 -5.02 -25.42
CA PRO A 158 -11.00 -4.86 -24.81
C PRO A 158 -12.03 -5.87 -25.33
N VAL A 159 -11.79 -6.44 -26.52
CA VAL A 159 -12.63 -7.44 -27.19
C VAL A 159 -12.31 -8.89 -26.78
N LEU A 160 -11.17 -9.16 -26.13
CA LEU A 160 -10.64 -10.50 -25.86
C LEU A 160 -10.75 -10.97 -24.40
N SER A 161 -11.27 -10.17 -23.46
CA SER A 161 -11.78 -10.75 -22.22
C SER A 161 -13.15 -11.36 -22.52
N ALA A 162 -13.27 -12.69 -22.43
CA ALA A 162 -14.56 -13.37 -22.57
C ALA A 162 -15.61 -12.88 -21.55
N SER A 163 -15.16 -12.12 -20.53
CA SER A 163 -15.94 -11.61 -19.41
C SER A 163 -16.24 -10.10 -19.45
N GLY A 164 -15.73 -9.35 -20.46
CA GLY A 164 -15.84 -7.89 -20.48
C GLY A 164 -15.05 -7.21 -19.34
N VAL A 165 -15.27 -5.91 -19.13
CA VAL A 165 -14.83 -5.19 -17.92
C VAL A 165 -15.81 -5.52 -16.80
N SER A 166 -15.30 -5.84 -15.61
CA SER A 166 -16.14 -6.16 -14.45
C SER A 166 -17.16 -5.04 -14.18
N PRO A 167 -18.43 -5.38 -13.89
CA PRO A 167 -19.45 -4.37 -13.58
C PRO A 167 -18.98 -3.43 -12.48
N ASN A 168 -19.08 -2.13 -12.70
CA ASN A 168 -18.56 -1.13 -11.76
C ASN A 168 -19.41 0.15 -11.73
N ARG A 169 -19.28 0.89 -10.62
CA ARG A 169 -19.96 2.16 -10.37
C ARG A 169 -19.01 3.08 -9.62
N TYR A 170 -18.79 4.29 -10.14
CA TYR A 170 -18.11 5.32 -9.37
C TYR A 170 -18.98 5.76 -8.18
N ILE A 171 -18.41 5.67 -6.99
CA ILE A 171 -18.99 6.15 -5.73
C ILE A 171 -18.65 7.62 -5.51
N HIS A 172 -17.43 8.00 -5.88
CA HIS A 172 -16.89 9.36 -5.77
C HIS A 172 -15.91 9.64 -6.91
N ILE A 173 -15.96 10.84 -7.47
CA ILE A 173 -15.04 11.32 -8.52
C ILE A 173 -14.53 12.69 -8.08
N GLY A 174 -13.24 12.77 -7.77
CA GLY A 174 -12.55 14.02 -7.45
C GLY A 174 -12.09 14.76 -8.71
N GLY A 175 -11.63 14.01 -9.71
CA GLY A 175 -11.02 14.54 -10.93
C GLY A 175 -10.59 13.43 -11.89
N SER A 176 -9.69 13.74 -12.82
CA SER A 176 -9.10 12.73 -13.71
C SER A 176 -8.04 11.89 -12.99
N SER A 177 -7.84 10.66 -13.45
CA SER A 177 -6.89 9.69 -12.87
C SER A 177 -5.42 10.11 -12.92
N ASP A 178 -5.05 11.12 -13.71
CA ASP A 178 -3.70 11.68 -13.72
C ASP A 178 -3.47 12.75 -12.64
N GLU A 179 -4.54 13.22 -11.98
CA GLU A 179 -4.50 14.21 -10.90
C GLU A 179 -5.00 13.66 -9.55
N CYS A 180 -5.72 12.54 -9.56
CA CYS A 180 -6.36 11.94 -8.39
C CYS A 180 -5.84 10.53 -8.11
N ILE A 181 -5.90 10.15 -6.83
CA ILE A 181 -5.62 8.80 -6.35
C ILE A 181 -6.83 7.91 -6.66
N ASP A 182 -6.64 6.86 -7.45
CA ASP A 182 -7.71 5.93 -7.82
C ASP A 182 -7.81 4.75 -6.83
N VAL A 183 -8.93 4.64 -6.13
CA VAL A 183 -9.20 3.54 -5.18
C VAL A 183 -10.31 2.64 -5.72
N ALA A 184 -10.00 1.36 -5.92
CA ALA A 184 -10.97 0.33 -6.26
C ALA A 184 -11.51 -0.35 -5.00
N VAL A 185 -12.83 -0.32 -4.82
CA VAL A 185 -13.55 -1.10 -3.82
C VAL A 185 -14.08 -2.35 -4.49
N VAL A 186 -13.73 -3.55 -4.02
CA VAL A 186 -13.96 -4.83 -4.70
C VAL A 186 -14.87 -5.72 -3.86
N ALA A 187 -15.88 -6.30 -4.49
CA ALA A 187 -16.79 -7.25 -3.83
C ALA A 187 -16.12 -8.61 -3.63
N GLU A 188 -16.30 -9.20 -2.45
CA GLU A 188 -15.93 -10.58 -2.14
C GLU A 188 -17.04 -11.26 -1.32
N GLY A 189 -17.51 -12.41 -1.79
CA GLY A 189 -18.63 -13.12 -1.14
C GLY A 189 -20.02 -12.55 -1.44
N TYR A 190 -20.18 -11.67 -2.43
CA TYR A 190 -21.48 -11.15 -2.86
C TYR A 190 -21.91 -11.83 -4.15
N THR A 191 -23.06 -12.49 -4.14
CA THR A 191 -23.69 -13.05 -5.35
C THR A 191 -24.20 -11.93 -6.28
N GLU A 192 -24.61 -12.28 -7.51
CA GLU A 192 -25.17 -11.31 -8.46
C GLU A 192 -26.40 -10.57 -7.91
N ASP A 193 -27.26 -11.27 -7.16
CA ASP A 193 -28.46 -10.69 -6.53
C ASP A 193 -28.13 -9.75 -5.35
N GLU A 194 -26.91 -9.81 -4.82
CA GLU A 194 -26.41 -8.99 -3.71
C GLU A 194 -25.61 -7.76 -4.20
N ALA A 195 -25.54 -7.51 -5.51
CA ALA A 195 -24.73 -6.42 -6.08
C ALA A 195 -25.11 -5.03 -5.56
N GLU A 196 -26.40 -4.73 -5.36
CA GLU A 196 -26.83 -3.43 -4.80
C GLU A 196 -26.51 -3.32 -3.30
N LEU A 197 -26.48 -4.43 -2.56
CA LEU A 197 -25.97 -4.44 -1.19
C LEU A 197 -24.48 -4.08 -1.18
N PHE A 198 -23.68 -4.72 -2.04
CA PHE A 198 -22.27 -4.37 -2.20
C PHE A 198 -22.06 -2.89 -2.54
N TYR A 199 -22.82 -2.31 -3.48
CA TYR A 199 -22.68 -0.88 -3.81
C TYR A 199 -23.03 0.03 -2.62
N SER A 200 -23.97 -0.36 -1.77
CA SER A 200 -24.28 0.33 -0.52
C SER A 200 -23.12 0.23 0.47
N ASP A 201 -22.50 -0.94 0.60
CA ASP A 201 -21.34 -1.16 1.48
C ASP A 201 -20.11 -0.39 1.01
N ALA A 202 -19.87 -0.34 -0.30
CA ALA A 202 -18.81 0.46 -0.91
C ALA A 202 -19.00 1.97 -0.66
N ARG A 203 -20.25 2.45 -0.71
CA ARG A 203 -20.58 3.82 -0.30
C ARG A 203 -20.31 4.04 1.20
N ALA A 204 -20.68 3.08 2.05
CA ALA A 204 -20.41 3.16 3.48
C ALA A 204 -18.90 3.17 3.80
N ALA A 205 -18.07 2.42 3.05
CA ALA A 205 -16.61 2.48 3.14
C ALA A 205 -16.07 3.87 2.76
N ALA A 206 -16.51 4.41 1.62
CA ALA A 206 -16.12 5.74 1.16
C ALA A 206 -16.52 6.84 2.16
N ASP A 207 -17.77 6.81 2.64
CA ASP A 207 -18.26 7.75 3.64
C ASP A 207 -17.51 7.63 4.97
N ALA A 208 -17.10 6.41 5.36
CA ALA A 208 -16.27 6.20 6.52
C ALA A 208 -14.88 6.81 6.30
N LEU A 209 -14.21 6.53 5.18
CA LEU A 209 -12.89 7.10 4.87
C LEU A 209 -12.89 8.62 4.91
N PHE A 210 -13.83 9.25 4.19
CA PHE A 210 -13.93 10.71 4.09
C PHE A 210 -14.49 11.40 5.34
N SER A 211 -14.85 10.65 6.39
CA SER A 211 -15.16 11.23 7.71
C SER A 211 -13.91 11.50 8.55
N TYR A 212 -12.73 10.96 8.18
CA TYR A 212 -11.48 11.11 8.93
C TYR A 212 -10.57 12.13 8.26
N GLU A 213 -9.89 12.94 9.08
CA GLU A 213 -8.77 13.74 8.59
C GLU A 213 -7.52 12.84 8.44
N PRO A 214 -6.69 13.05 7.39
CA PRO A 214 -6.75 14.13 6.40
C PRO A 214 -7.58 13.79 5.15
N PHE A 215 -8.14 12.59 5.03
CA PHE A 215 -8.93 12.17 3.85
C PHE A 215 -10.09 13.11 3.57
N ARG A 216 -10.77 13.61 4.61
CA ARG A 216 -11.85 14.60 4.50
C ARG A 216 -11.39 15.87 3.78
N ARG A 217 -10.27 16.45 4.22
CA ARG A 217 -9.68 17.65 3.60
C ARG A 217 -9.28 17.41 2.14
N TYR A 218 -8.73 16.24 1.84
CA TYR A 218 -8.23 15.87 0.51
C TYR A 218 -9.21 15.05 -0.32
N MET A 219 -10.50 15.01 0.03
CA MET A 219 -11.50 14.19 -0.67
C MET A 219 -11.54 14.45 -2.19
N HIS A 220 -11.26 15.69 -2.62
CA HIS A 220 -11.20 16.08 -4.03
C HIS A 220 -10.02 15.47 -4.81
N MET A 221 -9.03 14.88 -4.14
CA MET A 221 -7.87 14.21 -4.74
C MET A 221 -8.06 12.69 -4.87
N PHE A 222 -9.26 12.17 -4.64
CA PHE A 222 -9.55 10.74 -4.71
C PHE A 222 -10.66 10.46 -5.70
N ASN A 223 -10.54 9.34 -6.40
CA ASN A 223 -11.62 8.67 -7.09
C ASN A 223 -11.90 7.34 -6.38
N ILE A 224 -13.18 6.98 -6.23
CA ILE A 224 -13.58 5.69 -5.66
C ILE A 224 -14.52 5.00 -6.64
N VAL A 225 -14.08 3.85 -7.14
CA VAL A 225 -14.86 2.97 -8.02
C VAL A 225 -15.20 1.67 -7.29
N ALA A 226 -16.49 1.34 -7.22
CA ALA A 226 -16.94 0.06 -6.70
C ALA A 226 -17.03 -0.95 -7.86
N VAL A 227 -16.38 -2.10 -7.71
CA VAL A 227 -16.27 -3.17 -8.71
C VAL A 227 -16.96 -4.41 -8.18
N ALA A 228 -18.11 -4.74 -8.78
CA ALA A 228 -18.90 -5.90 -8.41
C ALA A 228 -18.32 -7.16 -9.07
N LEU A 229 -17.86 -8.08 -8.24
CA LEU A 229 -17.40 -9.41 -8.64
C LEU A 229 -18.38 -10.45 -8.08
N PRO A 230 -19.26 -11.02 -8.92
CA PRO A 230 -20.24 -11.96 -8.45
C PRO A 230 -19.56 -13.26 -7.98
N SER A 231 -19.80 -13.61 -6.71
CA SER A 231 -19.49 -14.92 -6.14
C SER A 231 -20.53 -15.96 -6.50
N THR A 232 -20.10 -17.23 -6.59
CA THR A 232 -21.02 -18.37 -6.63
C THR A 232 -21.76 -18.50 -5.29
N ASP A 233 -21.03 -18.40 -4.18
CA ASP A 233 -21.56 -18.49 -2.82
C ASP A 233 -21.61 -17.12 -2.12
N SER A 234 -22.69 -16.89 -1.36
CA SER A 234 -22.77 -15.73 -0.45
C SER A 234 -21.95 -15.99 0.82
N GLY A 235 -21.16 -14.99 1.25
CA GLY A 235 -20.22 -15.08 2.37
C GLY A 235 -18.79 -15.47 1.97
N VAL A 236 -17.93 -15.68 2.96
CA VAL A 236 -16.51 -16.08 2.78
C VAL A 236 -16.17 -17.37 3.53
N SER A 237 -15.02 -17.99 3.21
CA SER A 237 -14.62 -19.26 3.80
C SER A 237 -14.20 -19.12 5.27
N VAL A 238 -14.55 -20.10 6.11
CA VAL A 238 -14.19 -20.19 7.53
C VAL A 238 -13.54 -21.55 7.80
N PRO A 239 -12.21 -21.69 7.56
CA PRO A 239 -11.52 -22.98 7.65
C PRO A 239 -11.61 -23.64 9.03
N LEU A 240 -11.60 -22.86 10.12
CA LEU A 240 -11.73 -23.36 11.49
C LEU A 240 -13.04 -24.13 11.72
N GLU A 241 -14.10 -23.75 11.00
CA GLU A 241 -15.43 -24.40 11.06
C GLU A 241 -15.60 -25.47 9.96
N GLY A 242 -14.59 -25.65 9.10
CA GLY A 242 -14.65 -26.55 7.95
C GLY A 242 -15.49 -26.01 6.78
N GLU A 243 -15.81 -24.72 6.79
CA GLU A 243 -16.62 -24.08 5.75
C GLU A 243 -15.73 -23.51 4.64
N TRP A 244 -15.98 -23.97 3.41
CA TRP A 244 -15.29 -23.50 2.21
C TRP A 244 -16.32 -23.06 1.19
N LYS A 245 -16.19 -21.82 0.74
CA LYS A 245 -17.09 -21.16 -0.21
C LYS A 245 -16.37 -20.87 -1.52
N ASP A 246 -17.11 -20.94 -2.62
CA ASP A 246 -16.65 -20.58 -3.95
C ASP A 246 -16.89 -19.08 -4.21
N THR A 247 -15.87 -18.30 -3.93
CA THR A 247 -15.83 -16.84 -4.11
C THR A 247 -14.69 -16.46 -5.08
N PRO A 248 -14.78 -15.33 -5.80
CA PRO A 248 -13.85 -15.01 -6.89
C PRO A 248 -12.42 -14.80 -6.42
N LEU A 249 -12.22 -14.38 -5.17
CA LEU A 249 -10.88 -14.17 -4.60
C LEU A 249 -10.47 -15.29 -3.63
N HIS A 250 -11.34 -16.27 -3.38
CA HIS A 250 -11.13 -17.35 -2.42
C HIS A 250 -10.61 -16.85 -1.07
N SER A 251 -11.14 -15.74 -0.57
CA SER A 251 -10.75 -15.23 0.74
C SER A 251 -11.17 -16.18 1.85
N HIS A 252 -10.38 -16.22 2.91
CA HIS A 252 -10.68 -17.08 4.06
C HIS A 252 -10.18 -16.48 5.37
N PHE A 253 -10.94 -16.75 6.44
CA PHE A 253 -10.50 -16.53 7.83
C PHE A 253 -9.39 -17.51 8.22
N SER A 254 -8.91 -17.42 9.46
CA SER A 254 -7.90 -18.35 10.00
C SER A 254 -6.56 -18.30 9.26
N THR A 255 -6.24 -17.17 8.62
CA THR A 255 -4.93 -16.97 7.99
C THR A 255 -3.84 -17.10 9.04
N PHE A 256 -2.83 -17.93 8.75
CA PHE A 256 -1.76 -18.30 9.70
C PHE A 256 -2.28 -18.87 11.03
N TYR A 257 -3.43 -19.54 11.00
CA TYR A 257 -4.11 -20.09 12.18
C TYR A 257 -4.57 -19.03 13.19
N MET A 258 -4.71 -17.77 12.77
CA MET A 258 -5.30 -16.70 13.57
C MET A 258 -6.78 -16.54 13.19
N ASP A 259 -7.68 -16.91 14.09
CA ASP A 259 -9.14 -17.02 13.84
C ASP A 259 -9.73 -15.87 13.02
N ARG A 260 -9.42 -14.62 13.42
CA ARG A 260 -10.00 -13.40 12.85
C ARG A 260 -9.23 -12.83 11.66
N TYR A 261 -8.10 -13.44 11.28
CA TYR A 261 -7.28 -12.93 10.18
C TYR A 261 -7.83 -13.41 8.84
N LEU A 262 -8.50 -12.49 8.15
CA LEU A 262 -9.16 -12.70 6.87
C LEU A 262 -8.28 -12.13 5.76
N THR A 263 -7.80 -12.99 4.85
CA THR A 263 -6.91 -12.61 3.74
C THR A 263 -7.30 -13.33 2.44
N THR A 264 -6.66 -12.96 1.32
CA THR A 264 -6.66 -13.73 0.08
C THR A 264 -5.23 -13.90 -0.44
N LEU A 265 -4.91 -15.07 -0.98
CA LEU A 265 -3.64 -15.34 -1.65
C LEU A 265 -3.71 -15.19 -3.17
N ASN A 266 -4.88 -14.86 -3.72
CA ASN A 266 -5.18 -14.88 -5.16
C ASN A 266 -5.08 -13.48 -5.77
N LEU A 267 -3.91 -12.84 -5.59
CA LEU A 267 -3.68 -11.47 -6.07
C LEU A 267 -3.79 -11.41 -7.59
N LYS A 268 -3.40 -12.45 -8.33
CA LYS A 268 -3.55 -12.40 -9.80
C LYS A 268 -5.00 -12.28 -10.23
N ASP A 269 -5.92 -12.97 -9.57
CA ASP A 269 -7.34 -12.93 -9.88
C ASP A 269 -7.98 -11.60 -9.48
N LEU A 270 -7.60 -11.05 -8.33
CA LEU A 270 -7.95 -9.69 -7.93
C LEU A 270 -7.58 -8.67 -9.01
N HIS A 271 -6.31 -8.69 -9.45
CA HIS A 271 -5.86 -7.75 -10.48
C HIS A 271 -6.39 -8.07 -11.89
N ASN A 272 -6.81 -9.32 -12.16
CA ASN A 272 -7.50 -9.67 -13.41
C ASN A 272 -8.89 -9.05 -13.44
N ALA A 273 -9.61 -9.11 -12.32
CA ALA A 273 -10.92 -8.51 -12.14
C ALA A 273 -10.92 -6.98 -12.27
N LEU A 274 -9.80 -6.34 -11.92
CA LEU A 274 -9.61 -4.89 -12.05
C LEU A 274 -9.06 -4.46 -13.43
N ALA A 275 -8.75 -5.40 -14.33
CA ALA A 275 -8.18 -5.06 -15.62
C ALA A 275 -9.14 -4.20 -16.46
N GLY A 276 -8.65 -3.03 -16.90
CA GLY A 276 -9.44 -2.06 -17.67
C GLY A 276 -10.23 -1.05 -16.84
N ILE A 277 -10.12 -1.11 -15.50
CA ILE A 277 -10.64 -0.10 -14.58
C ILE A 277 -9.44 0.72 -14.07
N PRO A 278 -9.53 2.06 -13.94
CA PRO A 278 -8.51 2.85 -13.24
C PRO A 278 -8.40 2.48 -11.76
N TYR A 279 -7.19 2.12 -11.29
CA TYR A 279 -6.92 1.87 -9.87
C TYR A 279 -5.43 1.95 -9.53
N GLU A 280 -5.16 2.32 -8.27
CA GLU A 280 -3.85 2.30 -7.62
C GLU A 280 -3.89 1.54 -6.29
N HIS A 281 -4.96 1.75 -5.52
CA HIS A 281 -5.17 1.14 -4.21
C HIS A 281 -6.46 0.32 -4.19
N ILE A 282 -6.50 -0.70 -3.34
CA ILE A 282 -7.59 -1.69 -3.33
C ILE A 282 -8.15 -1.84 -1.91
N ILE A 283 -9.47 -1.76 -1.81
CA ILE A 283 -10.26 -2.13 -0.63
C ILE A 283 -11.17 -3.28 -1.04
N ILE A 284 -11.06 -4.44 -0.40
CA ILE A 284 -11.92 -5.59 -0.62
C ILE A 284 -12.93 -5.64 0.52
N LEU A 285 -14.21 -5.75 0.19
CA LEU A 285 -15.30 -5.89 1.15
C LEU A 285 -15.79 -7.33 1.14
N ALA A 286 -15.75 -7.99 2.30
CA ALA A 286 -16.27 -9.34 2.48
C ALA A 286 -17.70 -9.31 3.02
N ASN A 287 -18.62 -10.01 2.33
CA ASN A 287 -20.04 -10.13 2.68
C ASN A 287 -20.27 -10.99 3.94
N THR A 288 -19.92 -10.49 5.11
CA THR A 288 -20.13 -11.20 6.39
C THR A 288 -20.16 -10.21 7.55
N ASP A 289 -20.81 -10.62 8.64
CA ASP A 289 -20.91 -9.87 9.89
C ASP A 289 -19.89 -10.30 10.96
N VAL A 290 -19.07 -11.31 10.71
CA VAL A 290 -18.00 -11.74 11.62
C VAL A 290 -16.87 -10.70 11.64
N TYR A 291 -16.25 -10.46 12.80
CA TYR A 291 -15.10 -9.55 12.87
C TYR A 291 -13.86 -10.15 12.21
N GLY A 292 -13.29 -9.47 11.23
CA GLY A 292 -11.97 -9.79 10.68
C GLY A 292 -11.57 -8.89 9.52
N GLY A 293 -10.30 -8.99 9.15
CA GLY A 293 -9.72 -8.20 8.08
C GLY A 293 -8.21 -8.14 8.18
N GLY A 294 -7.63 -7.29 7.35
CA GLY A 294 -6.22 -6.95 7.33
C GLY A 294 -5.91 -5.91 6.24
N GLY A 295 -4.83 -5.17 6.42
CA GLY A 295 -4.32 -4.20 5.47
C GLY A 295 -2.81 -4.31 5.35
N ILE A 296 -2.30 -4.44 4.14
CA ILE A 296 -0.86 -4.54 3.89
C ILE A 296 -0.45 -3.47 2.89
N TYR A 297 0.59 -2.70 3.23
CA TYR A 297 1.04 -1.54 2.46
C TYR A 297 1.28 -1.86 0.97
N ASN A 298 0.56 -1.16 0.09
CA ASN A 298 0.55 -1.34 -1.36
C ASN A 298 0.26 -2.78 -1.84
N SER A 299 -0.46 -3.57 -1.03
CA SER A 299 -1.09 -4.82 -1.43
C SER A 299 -2.61 -4.59 -1.56
N TYR A 300 -3.35 -4.69 -0.46
CA TYR A 300 -4.78 -4.39 -0.39
C TYR A 300 -5.21 -4.20 1.08
N THR A 301 -6.39 -3.61 1.27
CA THR A 301 -7.22 -3.75 2.47
C THR A 301 -8.27 -4.82 2.22
N LEU A 302 -8.55 -5.67 3.20
CA LEU A 302 -9.68 -6.60 3.20
C LEU A 302 -10.38 -6.51 4.56
N THR A 303 -11.70 -6.32 4.58
CA THR A 303 -12.47 -6.22 5.83
C THR A 303 -13.88 -6.75 5.64
N THR A 304 -14.50 -7.17 6.73
CA THR A 304 -15.91 -7.56 6.74
C THR A 304 -16.83 -6.35 6.70
N ALA A 305 -17.85 -6.39 5.84
CA ALA A 305 -18.69 -5.24 5.54
C ALA A 305 -19.86 -5.05 6.52
N HIS A 306 -20.31 -6.13 7.18
CA HIS A 306 -21.54 -6.10 8.00
C HIS A 306 -21.28 -6.23 9.50
N HIS A 307 -20.02 -6.37 9.92
CA HIS A 307 -19.69 -6.31 11.33
C HIS A 307 -19.97 -4.90 11.88
N SER A 308 -20.44 -4.81 13.13
CA SER A 308 -20.82 -3.54 13.78
C SER A 308 -19.69 -2.49 13.85
N GLN A 309 -18.43 -2.92 13.72
CA GLN A 309 -17.22 -2.09 13.70
C GLN A 309 -16.68 -1.87 12.27
N PHE A 310 -17.41 -2.20 11.21
CA PHE A 310 -16.94 -2.08 9.82
C PHE A 310 -16.33 -0.69 9.52
N ARG A 311 -17.07 0.39 9.82
CA ARG A 311 -16.65 1.76 9.48
C ARG A 311 -15.30 2.16 10.11
N PRO A 312 -15.04 1.96 11.41
CA PRO A 312 -13.71 2.23 11.96
C PRO A 312 -12.64 1.24 11.45
N VAL A 313 -12.98 -0.04 11.26
CA VAL A 313 -12.00 -1.07 10.81
C VAL A 313 -11.53 -0.80 9.39
N VAL A 314 -12.42 -0.54 8.42
CA VAL A 314 -12.00 -0.26 7.04
C VAL A 314 -11.03 0.91 6.95
N VAL A 315 -11.20 1.92 7.81
CA VAL A 315 -10.30 3.08 7.89
C VAL A 315 -8.96 2.72 8.54
N HIS A 316 -8.97 1.89 9.59
CA HIS A 316 -7.76 1.34 10.21
C HIS A 316 -6.92 0.56 9.17
N GLU A 317 -7.55 -0.39 8.48
CA GLU A 317 -6.88 -1.23 7.48
C GLU A 317 -6.36 -0.41 6.29
N PHE A 318 -7.08 0.65 5.89
CA PHE A 318 -6.60 1.57 4.85
C PHE A 318 -5.43 2.43 5.35
N GLY A 319 -5.33 2.67 6.66
CA GLY A 319 -4.14 3.24 7.30
C GLY A 319 -2.89 2.41 7.04
N HIS A 320 -3.00 1.08 7.01
CA HIS A 320 -1.91 0.20 6.61
C HIS A 320 -1.70 0.19 5.09
N SER A 321 -2.73 -0.18 4.33
CA SER A 321 -2.58 -0.47 2.89
C SER A 321 -2.23 0.74 2.04
N PHE A 322 -2.79 1.91 2.36
CA PHE A 322 -2.47 3.18 1.74
C PHE A 322 -1.43 3.96 2.54
N GLY A 323 -1.67 4.16 3.83
CA GLY A 323 -0.89 5.05 4.67
C GLY A 323 0.46 4.52 5.13
N ALA A 324 0.70 3.21 5.00
CA ALA A 324 1.89 2.53 5.49
C ALA A 324 2.15 2.76 7.00
N LEU A 325 1.07 2.91 7.76
CA LEU A 325 1.10 3.06 9.21
C LEU A 325 1.29 1.69 9.86
N ALA A 326 2.01 1.63 10.97
CA ALA A 326 2.07 0.46 11.83
C ALA A 326 0.89 0.45 12.81
N ASP A 327 0.62 -0.71 13.38
CA ASP A 327 -0.23 -0.81 14.56
C ASP A 327 0.41 -0.15 15.78
N GLU A 328 -0.40 0.58 16.55
CA GLU A 328 0.02 1.25 17.78
C GLU A 328 -0.34 0.42 19.03
N TYR A 329 -1.12 -0.65 18.88
CA TYR A 329 -1.43 -1.57 19.99
C TYR A 329 -0.33 -2.59 20.23
N TYR A 330 -0.38 -3.23 21.40
CA TYR A 330 0.60 -4.22 21.84
C TYR A 330 -0.03 -5.36 22.62
N TYR A 331 0.47 -6.58 22.40
CA TYR A 331 0.00 -7.80 23.06
C TYR A 331 1.14 -8.74 23.52
N ASP A 332 2.38 -8.55 23.03
CA ASP A 332 3.56 -9.37 23.35
C ASP A 332 3.39 -10.88 23.03
N ASP A 333 2.61 -11.21 21.99
CA ASP A 333 2.23 -12.59 21.62
C ASP A 333 2.80 -13.05 20.27
N MET A 334 3.67 -12.24 19.65
CA MET A 334 4.30 -12.57 18.37
C MET A 334 5.27 -13.76 18.49
N TYR A 335 5.37 -14.55 17.42
CA TYR A 335 6.37 -15.61 17.32
C TYR A 335 7.80 -15.06 17.15
N VAL A 336 7.95 -13.95 16.41
CA VAL A 336 9.21 -13.20 16.24
C VAL A 336 8.94 -11.71 16.48
N GLU A 337 9.87 -11.02 17.14
CA GLU A 337 9.83 -9.56 17.29
C GLU A 337 9.97 -8.86 15.93
N TYR A 338 9.11 -7.87 15.66
CA TYR A 338 9.20 -7.08 14.43
C TYR A 338 10.15 -5.89 14.55
N TYR A 339 10.31 -5.30 15.74
CA TYR A 339 11.05 -4.06 15.92
C TYR A 339 12.17 -4.22 16.95
N TYR A 340 13.38 -3.81 16.55
CA TYR A 340 14.59 -3.95 17.36
C TYR A 340 15.16 -2.58 17.72
N PRO A 341 15.78 -2.42 18.91
CA PRO A 341 16.30 -1.13 19.37
C PRO A 341 17.51 -0.60 18.57
N ASP A 342 18.14 -1.44 17.74
CA ASP A 342 19.30 -1.09 16.92
C ASP A 342 18.93 -0.66 15.48
N VAL A 343 17.64 -0.53 15.18
CA VAL A 343 17.12 -0.09 13.89
C VAL A 343 15.86 0.75 14.07
N GLU A 344 15.76 1.85 13.33
CA GLU A 344 14.54 2.65 13.32
C GLU A 344 13.51 2.00 12.36
N PRO A 345 12.25 1.76 12.81
CA PRO A 345 11.16 1.30 11.94
C PRO A 345 10.99 2.26 10.76
N TRP A 346 10.52 1.79 9.61
CA TRP A 346 10.30 2.69 8.47
C TRP A 346 8.91 3.34 8.50
N GLU A 347 7.98 2.73 9.22
CA GLU A 347 6.64 3.22 9.49
C GLU A 347 6.71 4.53 10.27
N GLN A 348 5.85 5.49 9.94
CA GLN A 348 6.01 6.87 10.40
C GLN A 348 5.40 7.15 11.78
N ASN A 349 4.53 6.26 12.29
CA ASN A 349 3.77 6.47 13.52
C ASN A 349 4.29 5.70 14.75
N ILE A 350 5.36 4.92 14.58
CA ILE A 350 6.06 4.25 15.68
C ILE A 350 7.57 4.51 15.62
N THR A 351 8.26 4.39 16.75
CA THR A 351 9.71 4.59 16.84
C THR A 351 10.35 3.65 17.85
N THR A 352 11.61 3.27 17.63
CA THR A 352 12.46 2.59 18.62
C THR A 352 13.44 3.56 19.30
N LEU A 353 13.35 4.86 18.97
CA LEU A 353 14.25 5.94 19.37
C LEU A 353 15.69 5.80 18.84
N TYR A 354 15.89 4.97 17.81
CA TYR A 354 17.19 4.82 17.16
C TYR A 354 17.53 6.04 16.28
N ASP A 355 16.55 6.54 15.53
CA ASP A 355 16.63 7.75 14.70
C ASP A 355 15.31 8.55 14.79
N PHE A 356 14.97 8.99 16.00
CA PHE A 356 13.70 9.67 16.28
C PHE A 356 13.52 11.01 15.51
N GLY A 357 14.63 11.68 15.16
CA GLY A 357 14.57 12.91 14.38
C GLY A 357 13.97 12.73 12.98
N SER A 358 13.96 11.49 12.45
CA SER A 358 13.29 11.14 11.19
C SER A 358 11.77 10.96 11.30
N LYS A 359 11.22 11.03 12.53
CA LYS A 359 9.82 10.69 12.84
C LYS A 359 8.97 11.94 13.06
N TRP A 360 8.39 12.07 14.25
CA TRP A 360 7.52 13.18 14.64
C TRP A 360 8.15 14.08 15.69
N GLU A 361 9.49 14.10 15.81
CA GLU A 361 10.20 15.04 16.68
C GLU A 361 9.77 16.49 16.38
N ASN A 362 9.49 16.82 15.12
CA ASN A 362 8.96 18.11 14.67
C ASN A 362 7.56 18.46 15.19
N LEU A 363 6.85 17.52 15.82
CA LEU A 363 5.53 17.70 16.43
C LEU A 363 5.56 17.73 17.96
N LEU A 364 6.71 17.50 18.59
CA LEU A 364 6.84 17.57 20.05
C LEU A 364 6.98 19.01 20.54
N ASP A 365 6.32 19.32 21.65
CA ASP A 365 6.59 20.55 22.41
C ASP A 365 7.97 20.43 23.08
N ASP A 366 8.75 21.52 23.14
CA ASP A 366 10.13 21.55 23.68
C ASP A 366 10.29 20.95 25.10
N ASP A 367 9.23 21.00 25.92
CA ASP A 367 9.22 20.51 27.31
C ASP A 367 8.60 19.11 27.47
N THR A 368 8.29 18.43 26.36
CA THR A 368 7.71 17.07 26.39
C THR A 368 8.72 16.05 26.90
N PRO A 369 8.43 15.30 27.99
CA PRO A 369 9.34 14.26 28.46
C PRO A 369 9.41 13.10 27.46
N VAL A 370 10.61 12.53 27.30
CA VAL A 370 10.87 11.35 26.46
C VAL A 370 11.53 10.26 27.33
N PRO A 371 10.86 9.11 27.56
CA PRO A 371 9.49 8.78 27.17
C PRO A 371 8.45 9.62 27.93
N THR A 372 7.30 9.83 27.31
CA THR A 372 6.18 10.60 27.86
C THR A 372 5.35 9.71 28.79
N PRO A 373 5.13 10.09 30.07
CA PRO A 373 4.27 9.32 30.97
C PRO A 373 2.82 9.28 30.46
N ALA A 374 2.26 8.08 30.29
CA ALA A 374 0.84 7.89 29.92
C ALA A 374 -0.08 8.23 31.11
N THR A 375 -0.29 9.53 31.33
CA THR A 375 -1.13 10.08 32.40
C THR A 375 -2.07 11.12 31.81
N HIS A 376 -3.18 11.41 32.51
CA HIS A 376 -4.18 12.40 32.09
C HIS A 376 -3.62 13.79 31.75
N ARG A 377 -2.42 14.13 32.23
CA ARG A 377 -1.73 15.38 31.88
C ARG A 377 -1.38 15.46 30.38
N TYR A 378 -1.22 14.33 29.71
CA TYR A 378 -0.74 14.23 28.32
C TYR A 378 -1.79 13.58 27.39
N ASP A 379 -3.05 13.44 27.79
CA ASP A 379 -4.08 12.77 26.96
C ASP A 379 -4.24 13.44 25.58
N ASP A 380 -4.11 14.77 25.54
CA ASP A 380 -4.25 15.57 24.32
C ASP A 380 -2.92 16.05 23.74
N LYS A 381 -1.81 15.36 24.02
CA LYS A 381 -0.46 15.78 23.65
C LYS A 381 0.23 14.76 22.76
N VAL A 382 0.87 15.26 21.70
CA VAL A 382 1.88 14.48 20.97
C VAL A 382 3.05 14.24 21.91
N GLY A 383 3.46 12.97 22.00
CA GLY A 383 4.49 12.52 22.93
C GLY A 383 5.23 11.31 22.38
N VAL A 384 5.91 10.62 23.27
CA VAL A 384 6.64 9.37 23.01
C VAL A 384 6.18 8.34 24.03
N TYR A 385 5.05 7.69 23.76
CA TYR A 385 4.40 6.76 24.70
C TYR A 385 4.86 5.34 24.44
N GLU A 386 5.41 4.68 25.46
CA GLU A 386 5.90 3.31 25.34
C GLU A 386 4.74 2.32 25.10
N GLY A 387 5.01 1.30 24.28
CA GLY A 387 4.07 0.29 23.83
C GLY A 387 3.52 0.61 22.43
N ALA A 388 3.93 -0.14 21.42
CA ALA A 388 3.42 -0.04 20.05
C ALA A 388 3.96 -1.20 19.21
N GLY A 389 3.46 -1.38 17.98
CA GLY A 389 4.01 -2.37 17.05
C GLY A 389 4.03 -3.77 17.66
N TYR A 390 2.94 -4.12 18.36
CA TYR A 390 2.75 -5.40 19.05
C TYR A 390 3.64 -5.62 20.31
N GLN A 391 4.56 -4.70 20.61
CA GLN A 391 5.55 -4.79 21.70
C GLN A 391 5.24 -3.78 22.82
N SER A 392 5.13 -4.22 24.07
CA SER A 392 4.86 -3.34 25.22
C SER A 392 6.05 -2.50 25.68
N ARG A 393 7.27 -2.81 25.20
CA ARG A 393 8.51 -2.15 25.58
C ARG A 393 9.42 -1.90 24.40
N GLY A 394 10.18 -0.82 24.45
CA GLY A 394 11.22 -0.50 23.46
C GLY A 394 10.69 0.02 22.10
N VAL A 395 9.37 0.05 21.92
CA VAL A 395 8.69 0.67 20.78
C VAL A 395 7.71 1.70 21.32
N TYR A 396 7.63 2.86 20.68
CA TYR A 396 6.86 4.00 21.15
C TYR A 396 5.92 4.51 20.06
N ARG A 397 4.75 5.00 20.46
CA ARG A 397 3.76 5.68 19.60
C ARG A 397 3.66 7.17 19.92
N GLY A 398 3.15 7.93 18.97
CA GLY A 398 3.07 9.39 19.08
C GLY A 398 1.94 9.94 19.95
N TYR A 399 0.95 9.12 20.31
CA TYR A 399 -0.26 9.59 21.00
C TYR A 399 -0.91 8.48 21.86
N GLN A 400 -1.70 8.87 22.88
CA GLN A 400 -2.35 7.89 23.76
C GLN A 400 -3.61 7.23 23.16
N SER A 401 -4.22 7.86 22.17
CA SER A 401 -5.41 7.38 21.44
C SER A 401 -5.24 7.60 19.93
N CYS A 402 -5.50 6.57 19.14
CA CYS A 402 -5.36 6.63 17.69
C CYS A 402 -6.26 5.57 17.05
N ARG A 403 -6.75 5.84 15.83
CA ARG A 403 -7.36 4.81 14.99
C ARG A 403 -6.43 3.60 14.75
N MET A 404 -5.10 3.79 14.76
CA MET A 404 -4.12 2.69 14.67
C MET A 404 -3.89 1.96 16.00
N LEU A 405 -4.45 2.46 17.11
CA LEU A 405 -4.37 1.84 18.43
C LEU A 405 -5.64 1.05 18.75
N ASP A 406 -6.81 1.63 18.48
CA ASP A 406 -8.09 0.99 18.77
C ASP A 406 -9.23 1.45 17.85
N ASN A 407 -10.30 0.65 17.81
CA ASN A 407 -11.49 0.92 16.99
C ASN A 407 -12.47 1.94 17.59
N ARG A 408 -12.25 2.42 18.83
CA ARG A 408 -13.12 3.39 19.51
C ARG A 408 -12.69 4.84 19.27
N SER A 409 -11.41 5.05 19.01
CA SER A 409 -10.80 6.35 18.74
C SER A 409 -11.48 7.01 17.54
N GLU A 410 -11.99 8.24 17.67
CA GLU A 410 -12.77 8.88 16.59
C GLU A 410 -11.90 9.42 15.44
N SER A 411 -10.56 9.37 15.57
CA SER A 411 -9.65 9.93 14.59
C SER A 411 -8.28 9.24 14.56
N PHE A 412 -7.52 9.45 13.48
CA PHE A 412 -6.08 9.26 13.50
C PHE A 412 -5.43 10.28 14.44
N CYS A 413 -4.36 9.88 15.14
CA CYS A 413 -3.57 10.82 15.95
C CYS A 413 -2.83 11.84 15.06
N PRO A 414 -2.35 12.98 15.61
CA PRO A 414 -1.66 14.01 14.82
C PRO A 414 -0.46 13.48 13.99
N VAL A 415 0.27 12.50 14.52
CA VAL A 415 1.39 11.85 13.82
C VAL A 415 0.89 11.07 12.60
N CYS A 416 -0.12 10.22 12.78
CA CYS A 416 -0.74 9.50 11.66
C CYS A 416 -1.34 10.45 10.63
N ARG A 417 -1.98 11.56 11.04
CA ARG A 417 -2.51 12.55 10.09
C ARG A 417 -1.43 13.19 9.24
N GLN A 418 -0.29 13.55 9.85
CA GLN A 418 0.86 14.09 9.11
C GLN A 418 1.43 13.06 8.12
N ALA A 419 1.55 11.80 8.53
CA ALA A 419 2.02 10.72 7.65
C ALA A 419 1.07 10.49 6.46
N LEU A 420 -0.24 10.42 6.72
CA LEU A 420 -1.27 10.28 5.69
C LEU A 420 -1.31 11.47 4.72
N GLU A 421 -1.19 12.69 5.24
CA GLU A 421 -1.11 13.90 4.41
C GLU A 421 0.12 13.87 3.50
N ARG A 422 1.29 13.48 4.03
CA ARG A 422 2.50 13.27 3.23
C ARG A 422 2.30 12.22 2.14
N MET A 423 1.62 11.12 2.44
CA MET A 423 1.32 10.05 1.46
C MET A 423 0.41 10.56 0.34
N ILE A 424 -0.66 11.29 0.68
CA ILE A 424 -1.57 11.88 -0.31
C ILE A 424 -0.80 12.83 -1.22
N LEU A 425 -0.09 13.80 -0.65
CA LEU A 425 0.66 14.80 -1.40
C LEU A 425 1.79 14.18 -2.22
N PHE A 426 2.44 13.12 -1.76
CA PHE A 426 3.47 12.42 -2.53
C PHE A 426 2.92 11.80 -3.82
N ASN A 427 1.67 11.35 -3.83
CA ASN A 427 1.06 10.74 -5.02
C ASN A 427 0.47 11.76 -5.99
N THR A 428 0.17 12.98 -5.53
CA THR A 428 -0.57 13.99 -6.33
C THR A 428 0.20 15.29 -6.60
N VAL A 429 1.26 15.59 -5.85
CA VAL A 429 2.04 16.84 -5.96
C VAL A 429 3.52 16.54 -6.12
N GLU A 430 4.18 17.17 -7.09
CA GLU A 430 5.63 17.07 -7.25
C GLU A 430 6.32 17.70 -6.04
N ALA A 431 7.10 16.91 -5.29
CA ALA A 431 7.76 17.42 -4.11
C ALA A 431 9.02 18.23 -4.50
N ASP A 432 9.12 19.43 -3.95
CA ASP A 432 10.31 20.29 -4.07
C ASP A 432 11.56 19.50 -3.63
N ARG A 433 12.65 19.66 -4.40
CA ARG A 433 13.93 18.96 -4.17
C ARG A 433 14.82 19.66 -3.16
#